data_AF-A0A847XL77-F1
#
_entry.id   AF-A0A847XL77-F1
#
_cell.length_a   1.000
_cell.length_b   1.000
_cell.length_c   1.000
_cell.angle_alpha   90.00
_cell.angle_beta   90.00
_cell.angle_gamma   90.00
#
_symmetry.space_group_name_H-M   'P 1'
#
loop_
_entity.id
_entity.type
_entity.pdbx_description
1 polymer ?
#
loop_
_entity_poly.entity_id
_entity_poly.type
_entity_poly.pdbx_seq_one_letter_code
_entity_poly.pdbx_strand_id
1 'polypeptide(L)'
;MNKSKKIYDADYYKVQMIIDNPVFKKAINNLINQINKFGLWAPENGFKTYKEYFEWNKKYFDNYAKIENSEEFKNKVLKITKGEKRWGEKEQCQIEDLRDKELPPVYGSVINDLLYQFGISSKDEQHKKFHDFIIEYIFFKKTEFSNPNLQITWKLNHNTRQMELFIQILRCTRKQDLENAWEFIRREQRGLPEFKSKNKEYKNFHRDLEIYSAYKLLRKQPTSKYKRASCAFNKRVDQQIKLKFMDKYGIEKWGTIRSIVKNMENFKKNVGFNEPK
;
A
#
# COMPACT_ATOMS: atom_id res chain seq x y z
N MET A 1 -1.71 -8.24 -4.40
CA MET A 1 -0.97 -7.28 -5.25
C MET A 1 -0.99 -7.82 -6.66
N ASN A 2 -1.39 -7.01 -7.65
CA ASN A 2 -1.28 -7.41 -9.05
C ASN A 2 0.21 -7.66 -9.36
N LYS A 3 0.53 -8.79 -9.98
CA LYS A 3 1.90 -9.07 -10.43
C LYS A 3 2.29 -7.98 -11.42
N SER A 4 3.24 -7.12 -11.04
CA SER A 4 3.82 -6.16 -11.97
C SER A 4 4.46 -6.94 -13.10
N LYS A 5 4.22 -6.51 -14.32
CA LYS A 5 4.73 -7.19 -15.49
C LYS A 5 6.19 -6.82 -15.68
N LYS A 6 7.02 -7.81 -16.03
CA LYS A 6 8.41 -7.59 -16.42
C LYS A 6 8.45 -6.77 -17.70
N ILE A 7 9.16 -5.65 -17.65
CA ILE A 7 9.44 -4.81 -18.80
C ILE A 7 10.95 -4.78 -18.92
N TYR A 8 11.46 -5.43 -19.97
CA TYR A 8 12.89 -5.55 -20.26
C TYR A 8 13.36 -4.32 -21.05
N ASP A 9 13.42 -3.16 -20.39
CA ASP A 9 13.96 -1.94 -20.97
C ASP A 9 15.41 -1.66 -20.53
N ALA A 10 15.99 -0.55 -20.99
CA ALA A 10 17.36 -0.19 -20.65
C ALA A 10 17.58 -0.09 -19.12
N ASP A 11 16.59 0.44 -18.39
CA ASP A 11 16.60 0.51 -16.93
C ASP A 11 16.66 -0.88 -16.29
N TYR A 12 15.82 -1.81 -16.77
CA TYR A 12 15.85 -3.20 -16.32
C TYR A 12 17.25 -3.80 -16.47
N TYR A 13 17.84 -3.71 -17.66
CA TYR A 13 19.17 -4.29 -17.92
C TYR A 13 20.27 -3.60 -17.12
N LYS A 14 20.20 -2.27 -16.94
CA LYS A 14 21.13 -1.51 -16.09
C LYS A 14 21.07 -2.01 -14.65
N VAL A 15 19.87 -2.21 -14.12
CA VAL A 15 19.67 -2.73 -12.76
C VAL A 15 20.16 -4.17 -12.62
N GLN A 16 19.86 -5.05 -13.59
CA GLN A 16 20.36 -6.43 -13.58
C GLN A 16 21.89 -6.46 -13.58
N MET A 17 22.52 -5.65 -14.42
CA MET A 17 23.98 -5.49 -14.45
C MET A 17 24.54 -5.05 -13.09
N ILE A 18 23.89 -4.10 -12.40
CA ILE A 18 24.31 -3.62 -11.07
C ILE A 18 24.20 -4.75 -10.04
N ILE A 19 23.03 -5.40 -9.93
CA ILE A 19 22.83 -6.41 -8.90
C ILE A 19 23.65 -7.68 -9.13
N ASP A 20 24.04 -7.97 -10.38
CA ASP A 20 24.92 -9.08 -10.71
C ASP A 20 26.41 -8.77 -10.53
N ASN A 21 26.77 -7.49 -10.45
CA ASN A 21 28.14 -7.06 -10.30
C ASN A 21 28.76 -7.56 -8.96
N PRO A 22 29.93 -8.23 -8.98
CA PRO A 22 30.56 -8.74 -7.77
C PRO A 22 30.92 -7.66 -6.74
N VAL A 23 31.31 -6.46 -7.19
CA VAL A 23 31.63 -5.32 -6.32
C VAL A 23 30.38 -4.87 -5.59
N PHE A 24 29.25 -4.77 -6.29
CA PHE A 24 27.96 -4.45 -5.69
C PHE A 24 27.55 -5.50 -4.65
N LYS A 25 27.58 -6.79 -5.00
CA LYS A 25 27.26 -7.88 -4.06
C LYS A 25 28.14 -7.84 -2.81
N LYS A 26 29.44 -7.60 -2.96
CA LYS A 26 30.38 -7.46 -1.85
C LYS A 26 30.03 -6.26 -0.97
N ALA A 27 29.71 -5.11 -1.56
CA ALA A 27 29.32 -3.91 -0.81
C ALA A 27 28.02 -4.11 -0.02
N ILE A 28 27.00 -4.74 -0.62
CA ILE A 28 25.75 -5.07 0.08
C ILE A 28 26.00 -6.05 1.23
N ASN A 29 26.81 -7.09 1.02
CA ASN A 29 27.16 -8.02 2.10
C ASN A 29 27.90 -7.33 3.24
N ASN A 30 28.82 -6.42 2.92
CA ASN A 30 29.52 -5.62 3.93
C ASN A 30 28.55 -4.72 4.72
N LEU A 31 27.62 -4.04 4.02
CA LEU A 31 26.60 -3.21 4.64
C LEU A 31 25.73 -4.03 5.60
N ILE A 32 25.21 -5.18 5.16
CA ILE A 32 24.39 -6.07 6.00
C ILE A 32 25.19 -6.54 7.22
N ASN A 33 26.45 -6.95 7.03
CA ASN A 33 27.32 -7.36 8.13
C ASN A 33 27.56 -6.24 9.13
N GLN A 34 27.77 -5.01 8.67
CA GLN A 34 27.92 -3.84 9.54
C GLN A 34 26.64 -3.57 10.32
N ILE A 35 25.46 -3.59 9.69
CA ILE A 35 24.16 -3.44 10.37
C ILE A 35 23.98 -4.53 11.45
N ASN A 36 24.31 -5.79 11.13
CA ASN A 36 24.17 -6.92 12.04
C ASN A 36 25.07 -6.80 13.29
N LYS A 37 26.25 -6.16 13.19
CA LYS A 37 27.13 -5.90 14.35
C LYS A 37 26.44 -5.06 15.43
N PHE A 38 25.44 -4.26 15.07
CA PHE A 38 24.64 -3.46 16.00
C PHE A 38 23.39 -4.18 16.52
N GLY A 39 23.26 -5.49 16.26
CA GLY A 39 22.09 -6.27 16.67
C GLY A 39 20.81 -5.96 15.88
N LEU A 40 20.94 -5.30 14.72
CA LEU A 40 19.83 -4.86 13.87
C LEU A 40 19.55 -5.82 12.72
N TRP A 41 19.39 -7.10 13.04
CA TRP A 41 19.27 -8.19 12.08
C TRP A 41 18.07 -8.00 11.12
N ALA A 42 18.35 -7.97 9.82
CA ALA A 42 17.32 -8.11 8.80
C ALA A 42 17.05 -9.60 8.53
N PRO A 43 15.80 -10.02 8.24
CA PRO A 43 15.50 -11.40 7.93
C PRO A 43 16.28 -11.91 6.70
N GLU A 44 16.81 -13.13 6.74
CA GLU A 44 17.58 -13.73 5.63
C GLU A 44 16.79 -13.76 4.32
N ASN A 45 15.49 -14.07 4.41
CA ASN A 45 14.57 -14.12 3.28
C ASN A 45 13.87 -12.77 3.00
N GLY A 46 14.30 -11.69 3.66
CA GLY A 46 13.69 -10.37 3.58
C GLY A 46 12.38 -10.22 4.36
N PHE A 47 11.91 -8.99 4.47
CA PHE A 47 10.62 -8.66 5.08
C PHE A 47 9.47 -9.09 4.18
N LYS A 48 8.39 -9.62 4.77
CA LYS A 48 7.20 -10.03 4.01
C LYS A 48 6.30 -8.86 3.68
N THR A 49 6.33 -7.82 4.52
CA THR A 49 5.48 -6.63 4.37
C THR A 49 6.25 -5.35 4.65
N TYR A 50 5.80 -4.26 4.04
CA TYR A 50 6.31 -2.91 4.34
C TYR A 50 6.13 -2.53 5.81
N LYS A 51 5.09 -3.05 6.48
CA LYS A 51 4.87 -2.81 7.92
C LYS A 51 6.02 -3.39 8.75
N GLU A 52 6.41 -4.63 8.51
CA GLU A 52 7.55 -5.27 9.20
C GLU A 52 8.85 -4.49 8.94
N TYR A 53 9.08 -4.09 7.70
CA TYR A 53 10.21 -3.24 7.34
C TYR A 53 10.21 -1.92 8.09
N PHE A 54 9.07 -1.21 8.16
CA PHE A 54 8.99 0.07 8.87
C PHE A 54 9.20 -0.07 10.38
N GLU A 55 8.71 -1.15 10.98
CA GLU A 55 8.97 -1.45 12.40
C GLU A 55 10.46 -1.73 12.65
N TRP A 56 11.11 -2.48 11.78
CA TRP A 56 12.56 -2.69 11.82
C TRP A 56 13.33 -1.38 11.59
N ASN A 57 12.95 -0.60 10.58
CA ASN A 57 13.61 0.64 10.21
C ASN A 57 13.52 1.68 11.34
N LYS A 58 12.37 1.74 12.02
CA LYS A 58 12.20 2.54 13.23
C LYS A 58 13.19 2.13 14.31
N LYS A 59 13.28 0.83 14.62
CA LYS A 59 14.24 0.31 15.60
C LYS A 59 15.69 0.62 15.21
N TYR A 60 16.00 0.52 13.92
CA TYR A 60 17.32 0.85 13.37
C TYR A 60 17.69 2.31 13.69
N PHE A 61 16.81 3.27 13.38
CA PHE A 61 17.07 4.70 13.62
C PHE A 61 16.99 5.07 15.11
N ASP A 62 16.14 4.40 15.88
CA ASP A 62 16.09 4.57 17.35
C ASP A 62 17.43 4.13 17.98
N ASN A 63 18.02 3.03 17.52
CA ASN A 63 19.32 2.57 18.00
C ASN A 63 20.46 3.49 17.55
N TYR A 64 20.44 3.96 16.30
CA TYR A 64 21.39 4.96 15.80
C TYR A 64 21.35 6.22 16.69
N ALA A 65 20.17 6.80 16.90
CA ALA A 65 19.99 7.99 17.73
C ALA A 65 20.37 7.74 19.19
N LYS A 66 20.12 6.55 19.73
CA LYS A 66 20.53 6.19 21.09
C LYS A 66 22.05 6.22 21.25
N ILE A 67 22.80 5.66 20.31
CA ILE A 67 24.27 5.64 20.37
C ILE A 67 24.81 7.05 20.15
N GLU A 68 24.34 7.75 19.13
CA GLU A 68 24.81 9.11 18.82
C GLU A 68 24.54 10.10 19.97
N ASN A 69 23.41 9.95 20.66
CA ASN A 69 23.07 10.79 21.81
C ASN A 69 23.67 10.31 23.14
N SER A 70 24.35 9.16 23.16
CA SER A 70 24.97 8.64 24.36
C SER A 70 26.08 9.56 24.86
N GLU A 71 26.23 9.61 26.18
CA GLU A 71 27.28 10.40 26.83
C GLU A 71 28.67 9.91 26.41
N GLU A 72 28.84 8.61 26.19
CA GLU A 72 30.10 8.04 25.73
C GLU A 72 30.49 8.57 24.35
N PHE A 73 29.57 8.53 23.37
CA PHE A 73 29.83 9.00 22.02
C PHE A 73 30.08 10.52 22.01
N LYS A 74 29.26 11.29 22.72
CA LYS A 74 29.44 12.74 22.87
C LYS A 74 30.79 13.11 23.46
N ASN A 75 31.26 12.37 24.48
CA ASN A 75 32.58 12.60 25.07
C ASN A 75 33.73 12.28 24.10
N LYS A 76 33.59 11.28 23.23
CA LYS A 76 34.58 11.02 22.17
C LYS A 76 34.62 12.16 21.15
N VAL A 77 33.46 12.66 20.73
CA VAL A 77 33.37 13.83 19.84
C VAL A 77 34.00 15.07 20.51
N LEU A 78 33.69 15.34 21.79
CA LEU A 78 34.26 16.47 22.54
C LEU A 78 35.78 16.37 22.67
N LYS A 79 36.35 15.17 22.78
CA LYS A 79 37.81 14.96 22.77
C LYS A 79 38.44 15.31 21.43
N ILE A 80 37.78 14.97 20.33
CA ILE A 80 38.24 15.30 18.97
C ILE A 80 38.18 16.82 18.76
N THR A 81 37.06 17.45 19.10
CA THR A 81 36.84 18.89 18.88
C THR A 81 37.45 19.77 19.97
N LYS A 82 37.97 19.19 21.06
CA LYS A 82 38.41 19.91 22.28
C LYS A 82 37.35 20.83 22.87
N GLY A 83 36.07 20.54 22.63
CA GLY A 83 34.93 21.36 23.05
C GLY A 83 34.69 22.62 22.21
N GLU A 84 35.40 22.79 21.09
CA GLU A 84 35.19 23.92 20.19
C GLU A 84 33.88 23.78 19.41
N LYS A 85 33.19 24.92 19.20
CA LYS A 85 31.92 24.96 18.43
C LYS A 85 32.14 24.94 16.91
N ARG A 86 33.35 25.24 16.46
CA ARG A 86 33.77 25.19 15.06
C ARG A 86 35.09 24.44 15.04
N TRP A 87 35.23 23.52 14.11
CA TRP A 87 36.43 22.70 13.95
C TRP A 87 36.82 22.62 12.49
N GLY A 88 38.07 22.24 12.22
CA GLY A 88 38.62 22.16 10.88
C GLY A 88 38.26 20.86 10.17
N GLU A 89 38.74 20.73 8.94
CA GLU A 89 38.57 19.53 8.11
C GLU A 89 39.15 18.27 8.78
N LYS A 90 40.28 18.41 9.48
CA LYS A 90 40.93 17.27 10.15
C LYS A 90 40.06 16.68 11.25
N GLU A 91 39.49 17.52 12.12
CA GLU A 91 38.57 17.08 13.17
C GLU A 91 37.28 16.51 12.56
N GLN A 92 36.81 17.09 11.46
CA GLN A 92 35.64 16.59 10.74
C GLN A 92 35.88 15.15 10.23
N CYS A 93 37.01 14.87 9.58
CA CYS A 93 37.37 13.52 9.15
C CYS A 93 37.44 12.55 10.33
N GLN A 94 38.03 12.97 11.47
CA GLN A 94 38.09 12.13 12.66
C GLN A 94 36.71 11.81 13.26
N ILE A 95 35.77 12.76 13.20
CA ILE A 95 34.38 12.54 13.62
C ILE A 95 33.68 11.58 12.67
N GLU A 96 33.92 11.68 11.36
CA GLU A 96 33.37 10.76 10.37
C GLU A 96 33.90 9.34 10.56
N ASP A 97 35.21 9.17 10.75
CA ASP A 97 35.82 7.87 11.09
C ASP A 97 35.23 7.28 12.38
N LEU A 98 34.99 8.12 13.38
CA LEU A 98 34.35 7.71 14.63
C LEU A 98 32.90 7.26 14.39
N ARG A 99 32.14 7.99 13.56
CA ARG A 99 30.76 7.64 13.19
C ARG A 99 30.71 6.32 12.45
N ASP A 100 31.59 6.10 11.47
CA ASP A 100 31.65 4.85 10.70
C ASP A 100 32.01 3.64 11.57
N LYS A 101 32.77 3.87 12.65
CA LYS A 101 33.16 2.83 13.59
C LYS A 101 32.09 2.51 14.62
N GLU A 102 31.42 3.52 15.18
CA GLU A 102 30.56 3.37 16.37
C GLU A 102 29.07 3.48 16.09
N LEU A 103 28.66 3.97 14.92
CA LEU A 103 27.25 4.07 14.55
C LEU A 103 26.88 3.03 13.48
N PRO A 104 25.61 2.56 13.46
CA PRO A 104 25.10 1.80 12.34
C PRO A 104 25.27 2.58 11.03
N PRO A 105 25.71 1.94 9.92
CA PRO A 105 25.96 2.65 8.66
C PRO A 105 24.65 3.16 8.09
N VAL A 106 24.57 4.43 7.69
CA VAL A 106 23.39 5.03 7.08
C VAL A 106 23.18 4.42 5.69
N TYR A 107 22.40 3.35 5.62
CA TYR A 107 22.29 2.52 4.41
C TYR A 107 21.85 3.30 3.17
N GLY A 108 21.01 4.32 3.32
CA GLY A 108 20.61 5.19 2.20
C GLY A 108 21.79 5.94 1.58
N SER A 109 22.74 6.40 2.40
CA SER A 109 23.97 7.04 1.90
C SER A 109 24.83 6.03 1.15
N VAL A 110 25.03 4.84 1.74
CA VAL A 110 25.82 3.77 1.10
C VAL A 110 25.21 3.35 -0.24
N ILE A 111 23.88 3.28 -0.34
CA ILE A 111 23.19 3.00 -1.60
C ILE A 111 23.43 4.11 -2.61
N ASN A 112 23.37 5.38 -2.20
CA ASN A 112 23.66 6.52 -3.09
C ASN A 112 25.08 6.46 -3.65
N ASP A 113 26.07 6.18 -2.80
CA ASP A 113 27.47 6.06 -3.20
C ASP A 113 27.67 4.91 -4.18
N LEU A 114 27.01 3.76 -3.94
CA LEU A 114 27.02 2.63 -4.87
C LEU A 114 26.40 3.01 -6.22
N LEU A 115 25.22 3.64 -6.23
CA LEU A 115 24.58 4.07 -7.47
C LEU A 115 25.47 5.05 -8.24
N TYR A 116 26.14 5.97 -7.54
CA TYR A 116 27.07 6.91 -8.15
C TYR A 116 28.24 6.19 -8.85
N GLN A 117 28.81 5.16 -8.23
CA GLN A 117 29.86 4.32 -8.86
C GLN A 117 29.40 3.64 -10.15
N PHE A 118 28.10 3.38 -10.30
CA PHE A 118 27.49 2.83 -11.52
C PHE A 118 26.97 3.91 -12.50
N GLY A 119 27.40 5.16 -12.33
CA GLY A 119 27.00 6.27 -13.20
C GLY A 119 25.51 6.59 -13.08
N ILE A 120 24.97 6.54 -11.86
CA ILE A 120 23.61 6.98 -11.53
C ILE A 120 23.74 8.10 -10.49
N SER A 121 23.67 9.35 -10.95
CA SER A 121 23.75 10.53 -10.09
C SER A 121 22.43 10.75 -9.35
N SER A 122 22.48 11.41 -8.19
CA SER A 122 21.28 11.89 -7.48
C SER A 122 20.44 12.89 -8.28
N LYS A 123 21.02 13.48 -9.34
CA LYS A 123 20.33 14.38 -10.26
C LYS A 123 19.61 13.66 -11.40
N ASP A 124 19.84 12.35 -11.58
CA ASP A 124 19.20 11.58 -12.64
C ASP A 124 17.72 11.36 -12.33
N GLU A 125 16.85 11.48 -13.33
CA GLU A 125 15.40 11.28 -13.18
C GLU A 125 15.05 9.89 -12.62
N GLN A 126 15.83 8.87 -12.99
CA GLN A 126 15.63 7.49 -12.55
C GLN A 126 16.31 7.17 -11.21
N HIS A 127 17.08 8.10 -10.61
CA HIS A 127 17.86 7.82 -9.40
C HIS A 127 16.99 7.28 -8.26
N LYS A 128 15.89 7.97 -7.96
CA LYS A 128 14.97 7.55 -6.90
C LYS A 128 14.42 6.15 -7.13
N LYS A 129 14.06 5.83 -8.38
CA LYS A 129 13.52 4.53 -8.76
C LYS A 129 14.55 3.40 -8.60
N PHE A 130 15.82 3.67 -8.94
CA PHE A 130 16.90 2.71 -8.70
C PHE A 130 17.21 2.57 -7.22
N HIS A 131 17.30 3.68 -6.48
CA HIS A 131 17.50 3.67 -5.03
C HIS A 131 16.42 2.86 -4.30
N ASP A 132 15.14 3.11 -4.60
CA ASP A 132 14.02 2.38 -4.02
C ASP A 132 14.09 0.88 -4.36
N PHE A 133 14.45 0.53 -5.59
CA PHE A 133 14.64 -0.87 -5.97
C PHE A 133 15.81 -1.52 -5.23
N ILE A 134 16.93 -0.83 -5.03
CA ILE A 134 18.07 -1.39 -4.27
C ILE A 134 17.67 -1.65 -2.81
N ILE A 135 16.86 -0.76 -2.20
CA ILE A 135 16.26 -1.01 -0.87
C ILE A 135 15.40 -2.29 -0.91
N GLU A 136 14.52 -2.43 -1.89
CA GLU A 136 13.69 -3.63 -2.06
C GLU A 136 14.54 -4.90 -2.29
N TYR A 137 15.63 -4.79 -3.04
CA TYR A 137 16.57 -5.88 -3.28
C TYR A 137 17.25 -6.33 -1.98
N ILE A 138 17.75 -5.39 -1.18
CA ILE A 138 18.46 -5.68 0.07
C ILE A 138 17.52 -6.28 1.11
N PHE A 139 16.40 -5.58 1.37
CA PHE A 139 15.55 -5.84 2.53
C PHE A 139 14.35 -6.73 2.25
N PHE A 140 13.91 -6.86 1.00
CA PHE A 140 12.77 -7.71 0.60
C PHE A 140 13.19 -8.84 -0.35
N LYS A 141 14.49 -8.99 -0.65
CA LYS A 141 15.05 -9.98 -1.58
C LYS A 141 14.41 -9.94 -2.96
N LYS A 142 13.96 -8.75 -3.38
CA LYS A 142 13.37 -8.54 -4.69
C LYS A 142 14.46 -8.55 -5.75
N THR A 143 14.52 -9.61 -6.56
CA THR A 143 15.51 -9.74 -7.65
C THR A 143 15.05 -9.12 -8.97
N GLU A 144 13.76 -8.80 -9.07
CA GLU A 144 13.14 -8.39 -10.33
C GLU A 144 12.81 -6.90 -10.33
N PHE A 145 13.51 -6.15 -11.17
CA PHE A 145 13.15 -4.77 -11.46
C PHE A 145 11.87 -4.74 -12.30
N SER A 146 10.86 -4.03 -11.82
CA SER A 146 9.59 -3.90 -12.53
C SER A 146 9.23 -2.44 -12.66
N ASN A 147 8.96 -2.00 -13.88
CA ASN A 147 8.40 -0.68 -14.12
C ASN A 147 6.91 -0.67 -13.75
N PRO A 148 6.41 0.44 -13.19
CA PRO A 148 4.97 0.59 -13.03
C PRO A 148 4.32 0.57 -14.41
N ASN A 149 3.13 -0.02 -14.52
CA ASN A 149 2.34 0.00 -15.75
C ASN A 149 1.67 1.36 -15.98
N LEU A 150 1.65 2.26 -15.00
CA LEU A 150 1.11 3.60 -15.12
C LEU A 150 1.61 4.44 -13.96
N GLN A 151 1.67 5.74 -14.14
CA GLN A 151 1.97 6.67 -13.06
C GLN A 151 0.69 7.44 -12.71
N ILE A 152 0.37 7.49 -11.42
CA ILE A 152 -0.74 8.28 -10.91
C ILE A 152 -0.14 9.35 -10.02
N THR A 153 -0.42 10.61 -10.35
CA THR A 153 0.09 11.76 -9.61
C THR A 153 -1.04 12.75 -9.35
N TRP A 154 -1.07 13.30 -8.14
CA TRP A 154 -1.96 14.41 -7.79
C TRP A 154 -1.22 15.72 -8.09
N LYS A 155 -1.79 16.57 -8.95
CA LYS A 155 -1.19 17.87 -9.32
C LYS A 155 -2.18 18.99 -9.03
N LEU A 156 -1.68 20.11 -8.51
CA LEU A 156 -2.49 21.32 -8.37
C LEU A 156 -2.67 21.95 -9.75
N ASN A 157 -3.91 22.09 -10.20
CA ASN A 157 -4.21 22.90 -11.38
C ASN A 157 -4.17 24.37 -10.98
N HIS A 158 -3.23 25.13 -11.57
CA HIS A 158 -3.02 26.53 -11.23
C HIS A 158 -4.18 27.46 -11.62
N ASN A 159 -4.97 27.07 -12.64
CA ASN A 159 -6.11 27.86 -13.12
C ASN A 159 -7.32 27.68 -12.21
N THR A 160 -7.63 26.44 -11.82
CA THR A 160 -8.80 26.12 -10.99
C THR A 160 -8.51 26.12 -9.49
N ARG A 161 -7.22 26.14 -9.11
CA ARG A 161 -6.73 25.98 -7.72
C ARG A 161 -7.20 24.67 -7.05
N GLN A 162 -7.54 23.65 -7.86
CA GLN A 162 -7.98 22.35 -7.37
C GLN A 162 -6.93 21.27 -7.60
N MET A 163 -6.93 20.25 -6.75
CA MET A 163 -6.10 19.06 -6.95
C MET A 163 -6.74 18.15 -8.00
N GLU A 164 -5.98 17.82 -9.04
CA GLU A 164 -6.40 16.95 -10.13
C GLU A 164 -5.57 15.66 -10.13
N LEU A 165 -6.23 14.56 -10.52
CA LEU A 165 -5.59 13.27 -10.68
C LEU A 165 -5.08 13.13 -12.11
N PHE A 166 -3.76 13.14 -12.28
CA PHE A 166 -3.10 12.89 -13.55
C PHE A 166 -2.67 11.43 -13.65
N ILE A 167 -3.14 10.74 -14.70
CA ILE A 167 -2.83 9.34 -14.97
C ILE A 167 -2.02 9.27 -16.26
N GLN A 168 -0.75 8.93 -16.13
CA GLN A 168 0.12 8.70 -17.27
C GLN A 168 0.15 7.21 -17.60
N ILE A 169 -0.39 6.87 -18.76
CA ILE A 169 -0.26 5.53 -19.36
C ILE A 169 1.10 5.46 -20.03
N LEU A 170 1.95 4.52 -19.61
CA LEU A 170 3.29 4.36 -20.17
C LEU A 170 3.24 3.55 -21.47
N ARG A 171 4.27 3.68 -22.31
CA ARG A 171 4.30 3.00 -23.63
C ARG A 171 4.24 1.47 -23.52
N CYS A 172 4.73 0.94 -22.41
CA CYS A 172 4.76 -0.50 -22.13
C CYS A 172 3.41 -1.08 -21.66
N THR A 173 2.44 -0.22 -21.34
CA THR A 173 1.15 -0.59 -20.75
C THR A 173 0.24 -1.24 -21.77
N ARG A 174 -0.21 -2.48 -21.51
CA ARG A 174 -1.22 -3.15 -22.34
C ARG A 174 -2.64 -2.89 -21.80
N LYS A 175 -3.64 -3.21 -22.62
CA LYS A 175 -5.05 -3.15 -22.22
C LYS A 175 -5.33 -3.90 -20.92
N GLN A 176 -4.82 -5.12 -20.77
CA GLN A 176 -5.02 -5.92 -19.56
C GLN A 176 -4.40 -5.28 -18.31
N ASP A 177 -3.29 -4.56 -18.47
CA ASP A 177 -2.64 -3.85 -17.37
C ASP A 177 -3.53 -2.70 -16.85
N LEU A 178 -4.19 -1.98 -17.76
CA LEU A 178 -5.18 -0.96 -17.42
C LEU A 178 -6.41 -1.56 -16.75
N GLU A 179 -6.93 -2.68 -17.28
CA GLU A 179 -8.07 -3.39 -16.68
C GLU A 179 -7.76 -3.82 -15.24
N ASN A 180 -6.56 -4.36 -15.01
CA ASN A 180 -6.09 -4.76 -13.68
C ASN A 180 -5.89 -3.58 -12.73
N ALA A 181 -5.43 -2.43 -13.24
CA ALA A 181 -5.23 -1.22 -12.45
C ALA A 181 -6.50 -0.38 -12.27
N TRP A 182 -7.60 -0.70 -12.98
CA TRP A 182 -8.81 0.11 -13.00
C TRP A 182 -9.47 0.26 -11.62
N GLU A 183 -9.45 -0.78 -10.79
CA GLU A 183 -9.93 -0.70 -9.40
C GLU A 183 -9.12 0.28 -8.55
N PHE A 184 -7.80 0.34 -8.78
CA PHE A 184 -6.94 1.30 -8.10
C PHE A 184 -7.22 2.73 -8.58
N ILE A 185 -7.28 2.93 -9.91
CA ILE A 185 -7.65 4.22 -10.51
C ILE A 185 -9.00 4.72 -9.96
N ARG A 186 -10.01 3.85 -9.92
CA ARG A 186 -11.33 4.20 -9.39
C ARG A 186 -11.30 4.57 -7.91
N ARG A 187 -10.40 3.98 -7.13
CA ARG A 187 -10.23 4.32 -5.71
C ARG A 187 -9.60 5.69 -5.55
N GLU A 188 -8.56 6.00 -6.30
CA GLU A 188 -7.92 7.32 -6.31
C GLU A 188 -8.91 8.40 -6.77
N GLN A 189 -9.68 8.13 -7.82
CA GLN A 189 -10.71 9.05 -8.31
C GLN A 189 -11.78 9.39 -7.27
N ARG A 190 -12.10 8.50 -6.32
CA ARG A 190 -13.06 8.80 -5.24
C ARG A 190 -12.64 9.95 -4.34
N GLY A 191 -11.34 10.27 -4.28
CA GLY A 191 -10.82 11.39 -3.52
C GLY A 191 -10.98 12.74 -4.23
N LEU A 192 -11.36 12.78 -5.52
CA LEU A 192 -11.51 14.03 -6.26
C LEU A 192 -12.77 14.78 -5.79
N PRO A 193 -12.68 16.10 -5.54
CA PRO A 193 -13.82 16.91 -5.08
C PRO A 193 -15.04 16.83 -6.02
N GLU A 194 -14.77 16.79 -7.33
CA GLU A 194 -15.79 16.74 -8.37
C GLU A 194 -16.22 15.31 -8.74
N PHE A 195 -15.59 14.28 -8.16
CA PHE A 195 -16.02 12.91 -8.36
C PHE A 195 -17.34 12.70 -7.64
N LYS A 196 -18.40 13.06 -8.35
CA LYS A 196 -19.73 12.54 -8.12
C LYS A 196 -19.63 11.05 -8.39
N SER A 197 -19.31 10.29 -7.35
CA SER A 197 -19.73 8.90 -7.31
C SER A 197 -21.18 8.91 -7.81
N LYS A 198 -21.57 7.89 -8.58
CA LYS A 198 -23.00 7.70 -8.86
C LYS A 198 -23.72 7.31 -7.55
N ASN A 199 -23.56 8.07 -6.47
CA ASN A 199 -24.57 8.37 -5.48
C ASN A 199 -25.74 9.01 -6.21
N LYS A 200 -26.40 8.22 -7.09
CA LYS A 200 -27.84 8.34 -7.18
C LYS A 200 -28.28 8.15 -5.74
N GLU A 201 -28.74 9.24 -5.14
CA GLU A 201 -29.54 9.18 -3.92
C GLU A 201 -30.46 7.97 -4.09
N TYR A 202 -30.33 7.01 -3.19
CA TYR A 202 -31.11 5.80 -3.26
C TYR A 202 -32.52 6.23 -2.88
N LYS A 203 -33.27 6.76 -3.87
CA LYS A 203 -34.56 7.45 -3.68
C LYS A 203 -35.56 6.61 -2.91
N ASN A 204 -35.38 5.29 -2.95
CA ASN A 204 -36.23 4.30 -2.31
C ASN A 204 -35.54 3.56 -1.15
N PHE A 205 -34.48 4.10 -0.52
CA PHE A 205 -33.70 3.36 0.48
C PHE A 205 -34.54 2.90 1.66
N HIS A 206 -35.37 3.79 2.22
CA HIS A 206 -36.25 3.44 3.35
C HIS A 206 -37.28 2.39 2.96
N ARG A 207 -37.89 2.52 1.77
CA ARG A 207 -38.82 1.52 1.22
C ARG A 207 -38.14 0.15 1.07
N ASP A 208 -36.96 0.14 0.47
CA ASP A 208 -36.24 -1.09 0.13
C ASP A 208 -35.66 -1.76 1.38
N LEU A 209 -35.25 -0.98 2.39
CA LEU A 209 -34.89 -1.46 3.73
C LEU A 209 -36.08 -2.05 4.49
N GLU A 210 -37.26 -1.43 4.41
CA GLU A 210 -38.48 -1.95 5.01
C GLU A 210 -38.89 -3.29 4.36
N ILE A 211 -38.85 -3.36 3.03
CA ILE A 211 -39.11 -4.58 2.26
C ILE A 211 -38.14 -5.69 2.66
N TYR A 212 -36.84 -5.38 2.71
CA TYR A 212 -35.80 -6.32 3.14
C TYR A 212 -36.04 -6.83 4.57
N SER A 213 -36.36 -5.94 5.51
CA SER A 213 -36.54 -6.28 6.92
C SER A 213 -37.77 -7.17 7.14
N ALA A 214 -38.91 -6.83 6.52
CA ALA A 214 -40.10 -7.66 6.59
C ALA A 214 -39.90 -9.03 5.91
N TYR A 215 -39.18 -9.07 4.79
CA TYR A 215 -38.84 -10.31 4.11
C TYR A 215 -38.00 -11.23 5.01
N LYS A 216 -36.96 -10.71 5.68
CA LYS A 216 -36.16 -11.47 6.63
C LYS A 216 -36.97 -11.93 7.84
N LEU A 217 -37.84 -11.08 8.38
CA LEU A 217 -38.71 -11.40 9.52
C LEU A 217 -39.68 -12.54 9.20
N LEU A 218 -40.40 -12.44 8.08
CA LEU A 218 -41.39 -13.44 7.66
C LEU A 218 -40.76 -14.77 7.23
N ARG A 219 -39.50 -14.74 6.78
CA ARG A 219 -38.72 -15.95 6.50
C ARG A 219 -37.90 -16.48 7.69
N LYS A 220 -37.90 -15.81 8.84
CA LYS A 220 -37.17 -16.25 10.06
C LYS A 220 -37.89 -17.36 10.86
N GLN A 221 -38.94 -18.00 10.33
CA GLN A 221 -39.53 -19.22 10.88
C GLN A 221 -39.81 -20.24 9.75
N PRO A 222 -39.55 -21.55 9.93
CA PRO A 222 -39.94 -22.36 11.10
C PRO A 222 -38.78 -23.05 11.86
N THR A 223 -38.93 -23.12 13.19
CA THR A 223 -38.07 -23.81 14.17
C THR A 223 -38.25 -25.32 14.24
N SER A 224 -39.08 -25.95 13.38
CA SER A 224 -39.29 -27.40 13.42
C SER A 224 -38.57 -28.13 12.28
N LYS A 225 -37.84 -29.18 12.65
CA LYS A 225 -37.02 -30.09 11.82
C LYS A 225 -37.83 -30.80 10.70
N TYR A 226 -39.16 -30.66 10.66
CA TYR A 226 -40.08 -31.48 9.86
C TYR A 226 -40.96 -30.74 8.82
N LYS A 227 -40.72 -29.47 8.48
CA LYS A 227 -41.50 -28.78 7.42
C LYS A 227 -40.70 -28.35 6.19
N ARG A 228 -39.94 -29.30 5.62
CA ARG A 228 -39.50 -29.25 4.21
C ARG A 228 -40.57 -29.76 3.23
N ALA A 229 -41.86 -29.51 3.49
CA ALA A 229 -42.81 -29.36 2.40
C ALA A 229 -42.59 -27.96 1.77
N SER A 230 -41.40 -27.79 1.18
CA SER A 230 -40.73 -26.50 0.95
C SER A 230 -41.43 -25.60 -0.06
N CYS A 231 -42.39 -26.11 -0.83
CA CYS A 231 -43.05 -25.35 -1.88
C CYS A 231 -44.27 -24.57 -1.35
N ALA A 232 -45.13 -25.18 -0.53
CA ALA A 232 -46.38 -24.57 -0.10
C ALA A 232 -46.18 -23.45 0.94
N PHE A 233 -45.28 -23.66 1.91
CA PHE A 233 -44.97 -22.63 2.92
C PHE A 233 -44.29 -21.41 2.28
N ASN A 234 -43.29 -21.63 1.42
CA ASN A 234 -42.62 -20.55 0.71
C ASN A 234 -43.59 -19.79 -0.21
N LYS A 235 -44.48 -20.50 -0.93
CA LYS A 235 -45.54 -19.85 -1.73
C LYS A 235 -46.46 -18.98 -0.88
N ARG A 236 -46.89 -19.47 0.29
CA ARG A 236 -47.77 -18.71 1.21
C ARG A 236 -47.07 -17.48 1.77
N VAL A 237 -45.81 -17.61 2.20
CA VAL A 237 -45.01 -16.49 2.71
C VAL A 237 -44.71 -15.48 1.60
N ASP A 238 -44.35 -15.94 0.41
CA ASP A 238 -44.12 -15.07 -0.75
C ASP A 238 -45.41 -14.32 -1.14
N GLN A 239 -46.58 -14.98 -1.07
CA GLN A 239 -47.87 -14.34 -1.32
C GLN A 239 -48.22 -13.31 -0.24
N GLN A 240 -47.96 -13.57 1.04
CA GLN A 240 -48.17 -12.60 2.12
C GLN A 240 -47.28 -11.37 1.96
N ILE A 241 -45.99 -11.57 1.64
CA ILE A 241 -45.05 -10.48 1.38
C ILE A 241 -45.49 -9.68 0.16
N LYS A 242 -45.91 -10.36 -0.91
CA LYS A 242 -46.41 -9.73 -2.13
C LYS A 242 -47.63 -8.86 -1.82
N LEU A 243 -48.66 -9.38 -1.16
CA LEU A 243 -49.87 -8.62 -0.81
C LEU A 243 -49.53 -7.39 0.04
N LYS A 244 -48.73 -7.57 1.11
CA LYS A 244 -48.31 -6.49 2.00
C LYS A 244 -47.65 -5.31 1.28
N PHE A 245 -46.83 -5.59 0.26
CA PHE A 245 -46.11 -4.55 -0.48
C PHE A 245 -46.78 -4.10 -1.77
N MET A 246 -47.73 -4.88 -2.28
CA MET A 246 -48.66 -4.44 -3.30
C MET A 246 -49.55 -3.34 -2.74
N ASP A 247 -50.17 -3.57 -1.56
CA ASP A 247 -51.08 -2.60 -0.95
C ASP A 247 -50.35 -1.32 -0.51
N LYS A 248 -49.14 -1.44 0.04
CA LYS A 248 -48.40 -0.29 0.59
C LYS A 248 -47.62 0.52 -0.46
N TYR A 249 -47.08 -0.14 -1.49
CA TYR A 249 -46.13 0.49 -2.43
C TYR A 249 -46.46 0.26 -3.92
N GLY A 250 -47.57 -0.43 -4.24
CA GLY A 250 -47.94 -0.75 -5.61
C GLY A 250 -47.00 -1.76 -6.29
N ILE A 251 -46.27 -2.58 -5.54
CA ILE A 251 -45.31 -3.54 -6.12
C ILE A 251 -46.01 -4.86 -6.46
N GLU A 252 -46.49 -4.97 -7.70
CA GLU A 252 -47.24 -6.15 -8.15
C GLU A 252 -46.37 -7.36 -8.51
N LYS A 253 -45.11 -7.14 -8.89
CA LYS A 253 -44.23 -8.21 -9.41
C LYS A 253 -43.31 -8.75 -8.32
N TRP A 254 -43.42 -10.05 -8.03
CA TRP A 254 -42.54 -10.75 -7.07
C TRP A 254 -41.05 -10.66 -7.43
N GLY A 255 -40.73 -10.59 -8.73
CA GLY A 255 -39.36 -10.40 -9.21
C GLY A 255 -38.74 -9.09 -8.70
N THR A 256 -39.52 -8.03 -8.57
CA THR A 256 -39.08 -6.73 -8.06
C THR A 256 -38.69 -6.82 -6.59
N ILE A 257 -39.51 -7.47 -5.76
CA ILE A 257 -39.22 -7.69 -4.33
C ILE A 257 -37.94 -8.50 -4.16
N ARG A 258 -37.75 -9.59 -4.93
CA ARG A 258 -36.52 -10.39 -4.89
C ARG A 258 -35.28 -9.59 -5.31
N SER A 259 -35.40 -8.74 -6.32
CA SER A 259 -34.31 -7.85 -6.74
C SER A 259 -33.95 -6.86 -5.65
N ILE A 260 -34.93 -6.26 -4.99
CA ILE A 260 -34.73 -5.33 -3.86
C ILE A 260 -33.98 -6.03 -2.73
N VAL A 261 -34.43 -7.22 -2.31
CA VAL A 261 -33.79 -8.00 -1.26
C VAL A 261 -32.33 -8.30 -1.62
N LYS A 262 -32.06 -8.81 -2.83
CA LYS A 262 -30.71 -9.11 -3.30
C LYS A 262 -29.80 -7.88 -3.32
N ASN A 263 -30.34 -6.73 -3.77
CA ASN A 263 -29.60 -5.47 -3.79
C ASN A 263 -29.26 -5.00 -2.37
N MET A 264 -30.18 -5.14 -1.42
CA MET A 264 -29.94 -4.80 -0.01
C MET A 264 -28.94 -5.75 0.68
N GLU A 265 -28.94 -7.05 0.34
CA GLU A 265 -27.90 -7.99 0.82
C GLU A 265 -26.51 -7.63 0.31
N ASN A 266 -26.40 -7.29 -0.97
CA ASN A 266 -25.13 -6.84 -1.56
C ASN A 266 -24.68 -5.51 -0.94
N PHE A 267 -25.61 -4.58 -0.71
CA PHE A 267 -25.34 -3.32 -0.04
C PHE A 267 -24.79 -3.55 1.38
N LYS A 268 -25.44 -4.39 2.20
CA LYS A 268 -24.94 -4.75 3.54
C LYS A 268 -23.52 -5.32 3.52
N LYS A 269 -23.23 -6.24 2.58
CA LYS A 269 -21.89 -6.82 2.40
C LYS A 269 -20.84 -5.77 2.05
N ASN A 270 -21.18 -4.84 1.17
CA ASN A 270 -20.24 -3.81 0.70
C ASN A 270 -19.98 -2.71 1.75
N VAL A 271 -20.93 -2.46 2.65
CA VAL A 271 -20.82 -1.43 3.70
C VAL A 271 -20.29 -2.01 5.03
N GLY A 272 -20.10 -3.32 5.14
CA GLY A 272 -19.55 -3.95 6.35
C GLY A 272 -20.52 -3.99 7.53
N PHE A 273 -21.82 -3.91 7.28
CA PHE A 273 -22.84 -3.96 8.34
C PHE A 273 -22.99 -5.41 8.85
N ASN A 274 -22.41 -5.72 9.99
CA ASN A 274 -22.67 -6.98 10.70
C ASN A 274 -23.97 -6.85 11.49
N GLU A 275 -24.92 -7.77 11.29
CA GLU A 275 -26.10 -7.83 12.17
C GLU A 275 -25.64 -8.19 13.59
N PRO A 276 -26.13 -7.50 14.63
CA PRO A 276 -25.89 -7.93 16.00
C PRO A 276 -26.39 -9.37 16.15
N LYS A 277 -25.53 -10.23 16.67
CA LYS A 277 -25.84 -11.63 16.96
C LYS A 277 -26.93 -11.74 18.01
#